data_AF-A0A832LHD4-F1
#
_entry.id   AF-A0A832LHD4-F1
#
_cell.length_a   1.000
_cell.length_b   1.000
_cell.length_c   1.000
_cell.angle_alpha   90.00
_cell.angle_beta   90.00
_cell.angle_gamma   90.00
#
_symmetry.space_group_name_H-M   'P 1'
#
loop_
_entity.id
_entity.type
_entity.pdbx_description
1 polymer ?
#
loop_
_entity_poly.entity_id
_entity_poly.type
_entity_poly.pdbx_seq_one_letter_code
_entity_poly.pdbx_strand_id
1 'polypeptide(L)'
;MKSKVLFFILAILCLVGVVVAHQPRLTPSNAPIDNPIIIKNPEISQAFYGQLQGKPVYYMIESPKEFRLYVNILVPDNPGEDKLVSAKIIDSKGKTIKELGPDNWESYFEEFGGDYYLKGPEFNETLPAGKYYIMVFNRENQGKYALAVGDIESFPADEALKSIILLPILKAEIFNVPVAELFLQFLGIILAMGTFISLNFTEKNTNTKRLIMISWTGIILTTIMWGLHYIQNPLNILANIQNIILLVIIILTWKFNKQILEKHPKWTSRTLMIFWLIFLLLRVTI
;
A
#
# COMPACT_ATOMS: atom_id res chain seq x y z
N MET A 1 -22.27 -28.43 2.14
CA MET A 1 -21.37 -27.45 2.80
C MET A 1 -20.15 -27.12 1.93
N LYS A 2 -19.43 -28.12 1.39
CA LYS A 2 -18.26 -27.91 0.51
C LYS A 2 -18.55 -27.11 -0.79
N SER A 3 -19.71 -27.32 -1.44
CA SER A 3 -20.05 -26.59 -2.68
C SER A 3 -20.37 -25.11 -2.46
N LYS A 4 -20.90 -24.74 -1.28
CA LYS A 4 -21.19 -23.34 -0.93
C LYS A 4 -19.90 -22.57 -0.60
N VAL A 5 -18.93 -23.22 0.03
CA VAL A 5 -17.58 -22.64 0.28
C VAL A 5 -16.82 -22.46 -1.03
N LEU A 6 -16.86 -23.46 -1.92
CA LEU A 6 -16.23 -23.35 -3.24
C LEU A 6 -16.87 -22.24 -4.09
N PHE A 7 -18.20 -22.13 -4.08
CA PHE A 7 -18.91 -21.05 -4.77
C PHE A 7 -18.58 -19.67 -4.19
N PHE A 8 -18.42 -19.55 -2.87
CA PHE A 8 -18.03 -18.30 -2.21
C PHE A 8 -16.58 -17.91 -2.54
N ILE A 9 -15.66 -18.88 -2.56
CA ILE A 9 -14.28 -18.67 -3.00
C ILE A 9 -14.24 -18.25 -4.48
N LEU A 10 -15.01 -18.92 -5.34
CA LEU A 10 -15.08 -18.61 -6.77
C LEU A 10 -15.72 -17.24 -7.02
N ALA A 11 -16.74 -16.86 -6.24
CA ALA A 11 -17.36 -15.54 -6.29
C ALA A 11 -16.41 -14.43 -5.81
N ILE A 12 -15.59 -14.68 -4.78
CA ILE A 12 -14.52 -13.77 -4.35
C ILE A 12 -13.44 -13.63 -5.44
N LEU A 13 -13.05 -14.74 -6.08
CA LEU A 13 -12.10 -14.72 -7.21
C LEU A 13 -12.65 -13.99 -8.44
N CYS A 14 -13.96 -14.05 -8.70
CA CYS A 14 -14.60 -13.30 -9.77
C CYS A 14 -14.81 -11.80 -9.46
N LEU A 15 -14.63 -11.38 -8.20
CA LEU A 15 -14.65 -9.96 -7.81
C LEU A 15 -13.29 -9.28 -7.95
N VAL A 16 -12.24 -10.03 -8.32
CA VAL A 16 -10.95 -9.45 -8.68
C VAL A 16 -11.11 -8.84 -10.07
N GLY A 17 -11.29 -7.51 -10.11
CA GLY A 17 -11.47 -6.74 -11.34
C GLY A 17 -10.33 -6.91 -12.33
N VAL A 18 -10.54 -6.44 -13.56
CA VAL A 18 -9.48 -6.34 -14.57
C VAL A 18 -8.40 -5.42 -13.99
N VAL A 19 -7.24 -6.00 -13.68
CA VAL A 19 -6.11 -5.30 -13.09
C VAL A 19 -5.46 -4.46 -14.20
N VAL A 20 -5.85 -3.20 -14.27
CA VAL A 20 -5.06 -2.16 -14.93
C VAL A 20 -3.93 -1.83 -13.97
N ALA A 21 -2.70 -2.17 -14.34
CA ALA A 21 -1.56 -1.90 -13.48
C ALA A 21 -0.34 -1.56 -14.30
N HIS A 22 0.26 -0.41 -13.98
CA HIS A 22 1.66 -0.17 -14.28
C HIS A 22 2.49 -1.32 -13.72
N GLN A 23 3.53 -1.73 -14.43
CA GLN A 23 4.52 -2.65 -13.86
C GLN A 23 5.40 -1.86 -12.87
N PRO A 24 5.31 -2.10 -11.55
CA PRO A 24 6.02 -1.31 -10.58
C PRO A 24 7.50 -1.69 -10.55
N ARG A 25 8.36 -0.70 -10.36
CA ARG A 25 9.82 -0.84 -10.24
C ARG A 25 10.31 0.03 -9.10
N LEU A 26 11.06 -0.53 -8.16
CA LEU A 26 11.82 0.28 -7.19
C LEU A 26 13.19 0.59 -7.79
N THR A 27 13.59 1.84 -7.69
CA THR A 27 14.82 2.34 -8.32
C THR A 27 15.84 2.82 -7.29
N PRO A 28 17.15 2.68 -7.59
CA PRO A 28 18.19 3.23 -6.73
C PRO A 28 18.17 4.76 -6.76
N SER A 29 18.45 5.39 -5.62
CA SER A 29 18.56 6.85 -5.51
C SER A 29 19.77 7.47 -6.21
N ASN A 30 20.73 6.66 -6.64
CA ASN A 30 21.92 7.10 -7.37
C ASN A 30 22.01 6.36 -8.70
N ALA A 31 21.53 7.01 -9.77
CA ALA A 31 21.71 6.55 -11.15
C ALA A 31 22.19 7.75 -11.99
N PRO A 32 23.50 8.00 -12.05
CA PRO A 32 24.06 9.07 -12.87
C PRO A 32 23.93 8.73 -14.37
N ILE A 33 24.17 9.72 -15.24
CA ILE A 33 23.98 9.55 -16.70
C ILE A 33 24.89 8.48 -17.33
N ASP A 34 26.06 8.24 -16.74
CA ASP A 34 27.02 7.20 -17.15
C ASP A 34 26.63 5.80 -16.66
N ASN A 35 25.72 5.71 -15.68
CA ASN A 35 25.13 4.45 -15.22
C ASN A 35 23.62 4.63 -14.93
N PRO A 36 22.80 4.84 -15.97
CA PRO A 36 21.39 5.16 -15.83
C PRO A 36 20.54 3.90 -15.60
N ILE A 37 19.32 4.09 -15.11
CA ILE A 37 18.31 3.02 -15.02
C ILE A 37 17.79 2.72 -16.44
N ILE A 38 17.92 1.47 -16.89
CA ILE A 38 17.51 1.09 -18.24
C ILE A 38 16.00 0.80 -18.27
N ILE A 39 15.27 1.58 -19.07
CA ILE A 39 13.86 1.34 -19.36
C ILE A 39 13.78 0.46 -20.60
N LYS A 40 13.30 -0.78 -20.41
CA LYS A 40 13.04 -1.71 -21.50
C LYS A 40 11.57 -1.61 -21.92
N ASN A 41 11.30 -1.79 -23.21
CA ASN A 41 9.95 -1.71 -23.78
C ASN A 41 9.21 -0.42 -23.32
N PRO A 42 9.69 0.76 -23.75
CA PRO A 42 9.20 2.06 -23.24
C PRO A 42 7.71 2.34 -23.54
N GLU A 43 7.09 1.55 -24.42
CA GLU A 43 5.66 1.62 -24.71
C GLU A 43 4.82 0.87 -23.66
N ILE A 44 5.41 -0.12 -22.96
CA ILE A 44 4.75 -0.86 -21.89
C ILE A 44 4.69 0.01 -20.64
N SER A 45 3.48 0.11 -20.09
CA SER A 45 3.12 0.87 -18.91
C SER A 45 3.89 0.38 -17.68
N GLN A 46 4.83 1.21 -17.22
CA GLN A 46 5.75 0.96 -16.12
C GLN A 46 5.77 2.15 -15.18
N ALA A 47 5.87 1.91 -13.87
CA ALA A 47 6.00 2.95 -12.86
C ALA A 47 7.30 2.75 -12.07
N PHE A 48 8.21 3.71 -12.20
CA PHE A 48 9.50 3.72 -11.52
C PHE A 48 9.45 4.58 -10.27
N TYR A 49 9.46 3.94 -9.11
CA TYR A 49 9.45 4.59 -7.81
C TYR A 49 10.87 4.86 -7.36
N GLY A 50 11.18 6.12 -7.05
CA GLY A 50 12.52 6.55 -6.68
C GLY A 50 12.51 7.63 -5.61
N GLN A 51 13.71 7.91 -5.12
CA GLN A 51 13.97 8.99 -4.18
C GLN A 51 15.25 9.71 -4.60
N LEU A 52 15.16 11.03 -4.75
CA LEU A 52 16.32 11.89 -4.95
C LEU A 52 17.04 12.09 -3.61
N GLN A 53 18.38 11.98 -3.62
CA GLN A 53 19.23 12.12 -2.43
C GLN A 53 20.48 12.98 -2.73
N GLY A 54 20.27 14.25 -3.07
CA GLY A 54 21.29 15.24 -3.39
C GLY A 54 21.83 15.17 -4.83
N LYS A 55 21.35 14.21 -5.65
CA LYS A 55 21.71 14.08 -7.07
C LYS A 55 20.47 13.76 -7.92
N PRO A 56 20.43 14.21 -9.19
CA PRO A 56 19.39 13.79 -10.12
C PRO A 56 19.53 12.30 -10.46
N VAL A 57 18.43 11.69 -10.87
CA VAL A 57 18.37 10.28 -11.29
C VAL A 57 18.11 10.22 -12.79
N TYR A 58 18.91 9.43 -13.50
CA TYR A 58 18.82 9.25 -14.94
C TYR A 58 18.25 7.90 -15.31
N TYR A 59 17.34 7.92 -16.27
CA TYR A 59 16.80 6.76 -16.95
C TYR A 59 17.24 6.80 -18.41
N MET A 60 17.44 5.64 -19.03
CA MET A 60 17.81 5.54 -20.43
C MET A 60 16.84 4.62 -21.18
N ILE A 61 16.39 5.09 -22.33
CA ILE A 61 15.64 4.34 -23.31
C ILE A 61 16.51 4.19 -24.56
N GLU A 62 16.54 3.00 -25.13
CA GLU A 62 17.15 2.73 -26.43
C GLU A 62 16.18 1.89 -27.25
N SER A 63 15.76 2.43 -28.41
CA SER A 63 14.83 1.75 -29.32
C SER A 63 15.41 1.70 -30.73
N PRO A 64 15.43 0.53 -31.39
CA PRO A 64 15.89 0.39 -32.77
C PRO A 64 14.83 0.84 -33.80
N LYS A 65 13.62 1.18 -33.36
CA LYS A 65 12.49 1.59 -34.19
C LYS A 65 11.82 2.83 -33.60
N GLU A 66 11.01 3.50 -34.41
CA GLU A 66 10.06 4.49 -33.92
C GLU A 66 9.14 3.85 -32.86
N PHE A 67 8.81 4.63 -31.83
CA PHE A 67 7.99 4.18 -30.70
C PHE A 67 7.23 5.36 -30.10
N ARG A 68 6.09 5.08 -29.47
CA ARG A 68 5.35 6.09 -28.71
C ARG A 68 5.92 6.20 -27.31
N LEU A 69 6.34 7.40 -26.92
CA LEU A 69 6.83 7.68 -25.58
C LEU A 69 5.77 8.43 -24.78
N TYR A 70 5.20 7.75 -23.79
CA TYR A 70 4.45 8.36 -22.71
C TYR A 70 5.36 8.56 -21.49
N VAL A 71 5.35 9.74 -20.87
CA VAL A 71 6.02 10.04 -19.60
C VAL A 71 5.11 10.90 -18.73
N ASN A 72 4.91 10.49 -17.48
CA ASN A 72 4.28 11.31 -16.45
C ASN A 72 5.09 11.24 -15.15
N ILE A 73 5.05 12.30 -14.36
CA ILE A 73 5.71 12.38 -13.07
C ILE A 73 4.69 12.59 -11.96
N LEU A 74 4.83 11.81 -10.89
CA LEU A 74 3.98 11.87 -9.72
C LEU A 74 4.84 12.02 -8.47
N VAL A 75 4.29 12.67 -7.46
CA VAL A 75 4.84 12.68 -6.10
C VAL A 75 3.77 12.26 -5.10
N PRO A 76 4.13 11.74 -3.91
CA PRO A 76 3.16 11.51 -2.84
C PRO A 76 2.33 12.77 -2.57
N ASP A 77 1.06 12.63 -2.21
CA ASP A 77 0.10 13.72 -1.95
C ASP A 77 0.58 14.77 -0.91
N ASN A 78 1.42 14.36 0.02
CA ASN A 78 2.06 15.22 1.01
C ASN A 78 3.59 15.11 0.92
N PRO A 79 4.22 15.65 -0.14
CA PRO A 79 5.66 15.45 -0.36
C PRO A 79 6.50 16.29 0.61
N GLY A 80 5.90 17.31 1.24
CA GLY A 80 6.56 18.38 1.97
C GLY A 80 6.89 19.57 1.06
N GLU A 81 7.05 20.75 1.66
CA GLU A 81 7.46 21.97 0.92
C GLU A 81 8.78 21.71 0.17
N ASP A 82 8.89 22.23 -1.06
CA ASP A 82 10.04 22.11 -1.98
C ASP A 82 10.38 20.72 -2.54
N LYS A 83 9.51 19.70 -2.36
CA LYS A 83 9.76 18.34 -2.88
C LYS A 83 9.03 17.97 -4.17
N LEU A 84 8.44 18.95 -4.86
CA LEU A 84 7.97 18.75 -6.23
C LEU A 84 9.17 18.49 -7.15
N VAL A 85 9.02 17.58 -8.10
CA VAL A 85 10.10 17.15 -9.00
C VAL A 85 9.78 17.46 -10.45
N SER A 86 10.81 17.64 -11.25
CA SER A 86 10.72 17.80 -12.70
C SER A 86 11.33 16.60 -13.41
N ALA A 87 10.84 16.32 -14.61
CA ALA A 87 11.45 15.37 -15.54
C ALA A 87 11.91 16.08 -16.81
N LYS A 88 13.10 15.77 -17.29
CA LYS A 88 13.67 16.30 -18.54
C LYS A 88 14.00 15.18 -19.50
N ILE A 89 13.40 15.23 -20.69
CA ILE A 89 13.62 14.26 -21.77
C ILE A 89 14.69 14.82 -22.71
N ILE A 90 15.77 14.07 -22.90
CA ILE A 90 16.98 14.49 -23.60
C ILE A 90 17.33 13.45 -24.66
N ASP A 91 17.70 13.87 -25.86
CA ASP A 91 18.22 12.94 -26.88
C ASP A 91 19.71 12.60 -26.64
N SER A 92 20.21 11.63 -27.42
CA SER A 92 21.64 11.23 -27.38
C SER A 92 22.65 12.35 -27.65
N LYS A 93 22.23 13.50 -28.22
CA LYS A 93 23.08 14.65 -28.50
C LYS A 93 23.04 15.70 -27.38
N GLY A 94 22.28 15.44 -26.32
CA GLY A 94 22.10 16.38 -25.21
C GLY A 94 21.03 17.45 -25.47
N LYS A 95 20.25 17.35 -26.55
CA LYS A 95 19.17 18.29 -26.84
C LYS A 95 17.95 17.94 -25.98
N THR A 96 17.46 18.92 -25.22
CA THR A 96 16.18 18.81 -24.51
C THR A 96 15.03 18.74 -25.51
N ILE A 97 14.23 17.68 -25.41
CA ILE A 97 12.98 17.50 -26.15
C ILE A 97 11.83 18.16 -25.38
N LYS A 98 11.74 17.85 -24.09
CA LYS A 98 10.69 18.36 -23.20
C LYS A 98 11.17 18.41 -21.76
N GLU A 99 10.66 19.39 -21.02
CA GLU A 99 10.73 19.46 -19.56
C GLU A 99 9.30 19.45 -18.99
N LEU A 100 9.07 18.63 -17.97
CA LEU A 100 7.80 18.43 -17.27
C LEU A 100 7.97 18.89 -15.82
N GLY A 101 7.05 19.70 -15.31
CA GLY A 101 7.12 20.30 -13.98
C GLY A 101 8.07 21.51 -13.91
N PRO A 102 8.18 22.17 -12.74
CA PRO A 102 7.59 21.78 -11.47
C PRO A 102 6.17 22.35 -11.26
N ASP A 103 5.53 22.91 -12.29
CA ASP A 103 4.18 23.48 -12.21
C ASP A 103 3.11 22.52 -12.77
N ASN A 104 1.83 22.84 -12.53
CA ASN A 104 0.63 22.10 -12.95
C ASN A 104 0.49 20.72 -12.28
N TRP A 105 0.35 20.72 -10.96
CA TRP A 105 0.05 19.53 -10.18
C TRP A 105 -1.43 19.45 -9.84
N GLU A 106 -2.01 18.27 -10.03
CA GLU A 106 -3.39 17.97 -9.65
C GLU A 106 -3.45 16.79 -8.68
N SER A 107 -4.45 16.78 -7.81
CA SER A 107 -4.70 15.63 -6.94
C SER A 107 -5.17 14.46 -7.79
N TYR A 108 -4.52 13.31 -7.62
CA TYR A 108 -4.79 12.09 -8.38
C TYR A 108 -4.85 10.89 -7.44
N PHE A 109 -5.88 10.06 -7.56
CA PHE A 109 -5.98 8.80 -6.85
C PHE A 109 -5.58 7.66 -7.80
N GLU A 110 -4.55 6.90 -7.43
CA GLU A 110 -4.08 5.76 -8.22
C GLU A 110 -4.76 4.49 -7.70
N GLU A 111 -5.61 3.88 -8.53
CA GLU A 111 -6.53 2.82 -8.11
C GLU A 111 -5.84 1.51 -7.75
N PHE A 112 -4.68 1.19 -8.34
CA PHE A 112 -3.97 -0.06 -8.13
C PHE A 112 -3.24 -0.10 -6.77
N GLY A 113 -2.47 0.94 -6.48
CA GLY A 113 -1.80 1.15 -5.20
C GLY A 113 -2.76 1.61 -4.11
N GLY A 114 -3.87 2.27 -4.48
CA GLY A 114 -4.83 2.83 -3.55
C GLY A 114 -4.26 4.01 -2.76
N ASP A 115 -3.36 4.78 -3.37
CA ASP A 115 -2.67 5.91 -2.76
C ASP A 115 -2.99 7.21 -3.52
N TYR A 116 -2.98 8.33 -2.81
CA TYR A 116 -3.11 9.66 -3.41
C TYR A 116 -1.74 10.21 -3.80
N TYR A 117 -1.72 10.89 -4.93
CA TYR A 117 -0.57 11.55 -5.50
C TYR A 117 -0.92 13.00 -5.84
N LEU A 118 0.12 13.82 -5.95
CA LEU A 118 0.09 14.94 -6.86
C LEU A 118 0.62 14.45 -8.20
N LYS A 119 -0.19 14.59 -9.25
CA LYS A 119 0.15 14.23 -10.62
C LYS A 119 0.59 15.49 -11.37
N GLY A 120 1.80 15.45 -11.92
CA GLY A 120 2.39 16.55 -12.67
C GLY A 120 2.11 16.47 -14.17
N PRO A 121 2.75 17.32 -14.98
CA PRO A 121 2.61 17.33 -16.43
C PRO A 121 2.99 16.02 -17.10
N GLU A 122 2.50 15.84 -18.32
CA GLU A 122 2.68 14.64 -19.13
C GLU A 122 3.36 14.96 -20.47
N PHE A 123 4.05 13.98 -21.02
CA PHE A 123 4.56 13.96 -22.38
C PHE A 123 4.02 12.72 -23.09
N ASN A 124 3.50 12.90 -24.30
CA ASN A 124 2.98 11.80 -25.11
C ASN A 124 3.20 12.08 -26.59
N GLU A 125 4.34 11.65 -27.12
CA GLU A 125 4.68 11.84 -28.53
C GLU A 125 5.39 10.60 -29.10
N THR A 126 5.34 10.48 -30.43
CA THR A 126 6.10 9.47 -31.16
C THR A 126 7.52 9.96 -31.39
N LEU A 127 8.50 9.18 -30.96
CA LEU A 127 9.93 9.47 -31.13
C LEU A 127 10.56 8.51 -32.14
N PRO A 128 11.50 8.98 -32.98
CA PRO A 128 12.22 8.12 -33.91
C PRO A 128 13.10 7.10 -33.15
N ALA A 129 13.61 6.11 -33.90
CA ALA A 129 14.62 5.19 -33.39
C ALA A 129 15.83 5.96 -32.83
N GLY A 130 16.31 5.56 -31.65
CA GLY A 130 17.43 6.22 -31.02
C GLY A 130 17.55 5.97 -29.53
N LYS A 131 18.48 6.72 -28.92
CA LYS A 131 18.77 6.72 -27.49
C LYS A 131 18.31 8.02 -26.85
N TYR A 132 17.58 7.89 -25.76
CA TYR A 132 16.97 8.99 -25.01
C TYR A 132 17.24 8.81 -23.52
N TYR A 133 17.31 9.93 -22.81
CA TYR A 133 17.47 9.97 -21.38
C TYR A 133 16.31 10.73 -20.75
N ILE A 134 15.84 10.27 -19.59
CA ILE A 134 14.92 11.00 -18.74
C ILE A 134 15.66 11.32 -17.45
N MET A 135 15.86 12.59 -17.17
CA MET A 135 16.47 13.07 -15.92
C MET A 135 15.37 13.54 -14.98
N VAL A 136 15.27 12.92 -13.80
CA VAL A 136 14.39 13.35 -12.72
C VAL A 136 15.21 14.16 -11.71
N PHE A 137 14.74 15.36 -11.38
CA PHE A 137 15.49 16.31 -10.56
C PHE A 137 14.56 17.33 -9.89
N ASN A 138 15.07 18.04 -8.88
CA ASN A 138 14.51 19.31 -8.43
C ASN A 138 15.65 20.20 -7.91
N ARG A 139 15.33 21.36 -7.34
CA ARG A 139 16.35 22.34 -6.89
C ARG A 139 17.36 21.73 -5.91
N GLU A 140 16.89 20.91 -4.98
CA GLU A 140 17.72 20.31 -3.94
C GLU A 140 18.14 18.87 -4.25
N ASN A 141 17.59 18.29 -5.33
CA ASN A 141 17.58 16.86 -5.61
C ASN A 141 17.15 16.03 -4.40
N GLN A 142 16.00 16.36 -3.82
CA GLN A 142 15.44 15.68 -2.65
C GLN A 142 13.98 15.32 -2.89
N GLY A 143 13.52 14.27 -2.21
CA GLY A 143 12.12 13.87 -2.24
C GLY A 143 11.86 12.60 -3.05
N LYS A 144 10.65 12.08 -2.90
CA LYS A 144 10.21 10.80 -3.46
C LYS A 144 9.30 11.06 -4.65
N TYR A 145 9.38 10.19 -5.65
CA TYR A 145 8.61 10.34 -6.87
C TYR A 145 8.24 8.98 -7.46
N ALA A 146 7.28 9.00 -8.37
CA ALA A 146 7.03 7.94 -9.33
C ALA A 146 7.14 8.51 -10.75
N LEU A 147 7.93 7.86 -11.60
CA LEU A 147 8.03 8.16 -13.02
C LEU A 147 7.25 7.09 -13.79
N ALA A 148 6.10 7.46 -14.33
CA ALA A 148 5.31 6.59 -15.20
C ALA A 148 5.84 6.70 -16.65
N VAL A 149 6.10 5.56 -17.29
CA VAL A 149 6.58 5.49 -18.68
C VAL A 149 5.78 4.43 -19.44
N GLY A 150 5.36 4.77 -20.65
CA GLY A 150 4.52 3.91 -21.49
C GLY A 150 3.05 3.90 -21.08
N ASP A 151 2.17 3.60 -22.02
CA ASP A 151 0.72 3.59 -21.85
C ASP A 151 0.07 2.25 -22.27
N ILE A 152 0.84 1.28 -22.77
CA ILE A 152 0.35 -0.06 -23.11
C ILE A 152 0.34 -0.93 -21.85
N GLU A 153 -0.84 -1.27 -21.37
CA GLU A 153 -1.01 -2.16 -20.22
C GLU A 153 -0.55 -3.59 -20.53
N SER A 154 0.26 -4.16 -19.64
CA SER A 154 0.71 -5.55 -19.74
C SER A 154 0.97 -6.13 -18.36
N PHE A 155 0.28 -7.22 -18.03
CA PHE A 155 0.33 -7.83 -16.70
C PHE A 155 0.59 -9.35 -16.77
N PRO A 156 1.79 -9.77 -17.21
CA PRO A 156 2.14 -11.18 -17.22
C PRO A 156 2.25 -11.73 -15.78
N ALA A 157 2.10 -13.04 -15.63
CA ALA A 157 1.99 -13.69 -14.31
C ALA A 157 3.21 -13.46 -13.40
N ASP A 158 4.41 -13.35 -13.97
CA ASP A 158 5.62 -13.06 -13.20
C ASP A 158 5.65 -11.60 -12.69
N GLU A 159 5.15 -10.64 -13.48
CA GLU A 159 4.99 -9.25 -13.06
C GLU A 159 3.92 -9.10 -11.98
N ALA A 160 2.82 -9.86 -12.09
CA ALA A 160 1.80 -9.93 -11.05
C ALA A 160 2.39 -10.40 -9.71
N LEU A 161 3.18 -11.48 -9.73
CA LEU A 161 3.82 -12.01 -8.53
C LEU A 161 4.84 -11.04 -7.93
N LYS A 162 5.66 -10.37 -8.76
CA LYS A 162 6.59 -9.33 -8.30
C LYS A 162 5.84 -8.19 -7.62
N SER A 163 4.71 -7.77 -8.18
CA SER A 163 3.89 -6.68 -7.65
C SER A 163 3.36 -6.99 -6.24
N ILE A 164 2.94 -8.23 -5.97
CA ILE A 164 2.49 -8.65 -4.62
C ILE A 164 3.57 -8.42 -3.56
N ILE A 165 4.83 -8.68 -3.90
CA ILE A 165 5.97 -8.51 -2.99
C ILE A 165 6.39 -7.03 -2.91
N LEU A 166 6.33 -6.32 -4.03
CA LEU A 166 6.85 -4.96 -4.13
C LEU A 166 5.89 -3.92 -3.52
N LEU A 167 4.58 -4.10 -3.64
CA LEU A 167 3.58 -3.14 -3.13
C LEU A 167 3.75 -2.82 -1.63
N PRO A 168 3.92 -3.80 -0.72
CA PRO A 168 4.23 -3.53 0.68
C PRO A 168 5.51 -2.70 0.87
N ILE A 169 6.56 -2.97 0.10
CA ILE A 169 7.84 -2.24 0.18
C ILE A 169 7.63 -0.80 -0.29
N LEU A 170 6.92 -0.58 -1.39
CA LEU A 170 6.60 0.75 -1.90
C LEU A 170 5.78 1.55 -0.90
N LYS A 171 4.75 0.95 -0.30
CA LYS A 171 3.96 1.59 0.77
C LYS A 171 4.85 2.04 1.92
N ALA A 172 5.78 1.20 2.36
CA ALA A 172 6.71 1.56 3.43
C ALA A 172 7.73 2.63 3.01
N GLU A 173 8.47 2.40 1.92
CA GLU A 173 9.60 3.24 1.53
C GLU A 173 9.21 4.51 0.81
N ILE A 174 8.12 4.51 0.04
CA ILE A 174 7.66 5.68 -0.71
C ILE A 174 6.65 6.49 0.10
N PHE A 175 5.61 5.82 0.61
CA PHE A 175 4.49 6.49 1.28
C PHE A 175 4.65 6.59 2.80
N ASN A 176 5.75 6.07 3.36
CA ASN A 176 5.98 5.99 4.82
C ASN A 176 4.85 5.28 5.57
N VAL A 177 4.13 4.38 4.90
CA VAL A 177 3.08 3.59 5.53
C VAL A 177 3.76 2.58 6.48
N PRO A 178 3.34 2.51 7.75
CA PRO A 178 3.94 1.59 8.71
C PRO A 178 3.43 0.15 8.50
N VAL A 179 3.82 -0.47 7.38
CA VAL A 179 3.29 -1.77 6.91
C VAL A 179 3.45 -2.87 7.96
N ALA A 180 4.58 -2.91 8.68
CA ALA A 180 4.80 -3.89 9.73
C ALA A 180 3.83 -3.71 10.90
N GLU A 181 3.56 -2.46 11.32
CA GLU A 181 2.63 -2.15 12.40
C GLU A 181 1.20 -2.53 11.99
N LEU A 182 0.78 -2.19 10.77
CA LEU A 182 -0.53 -2.56 10.23
C LEU A 182 -0.69 -4.08 10.15
N PHE A 183 0.33 -4.80 9.69
CA PHE A 183 0.34 -6.26 9.62
C PHE A 183 0.22 -6.89 11.01
N LEU A 184 1.04 -6.46 11.97
CA LEU A 184 1.01 -6.96 13.35
C LEU A 184 -0.32 -6.65 14.04
N GLN A 185 -0.88 -5.47 13.78
CA GLN A 185 -2.19 -5.09 14.28
C GLN A 185 -3.29 -6.00 13.72
N PHE A 186 -3.29 -6.23 12.40
CA PHE A 186 -4.24 -7.14 11.74
C PHE A 186 -4.11 -8.57 12.25
N LEU A 187 -2.88 -9.06 12.43
CA LEU A 187 -2.60 -10.36 13.05
C LEU A 187 -3.17 -10.43 14.47
N GLY A 188 -2.98 -9.39 15.27
CA GLY A 188 -3.55 -9.28 16.62
C GLY A 188 -5.07 -9.43 16.60
N ILE A 189 -5.74 -8.72 15.70
CA ILE A 189 -7.20 -8.76 15.54
C ILE A 189 -7.67 -10.16 15.13
N ILE A 190 -6.99 -10.80 14.17
CA ILE A 190 -7.30 -12.18 13.75
C ILE A 190 -7.15 -13.15 14.92
N LEU A 191 -6.05 -13.06 15.67
CA LEU A 191 -5.82 -13.93 16.82
C LEU A 191 -6.87 -13.70 17.90
N ALA A 192 -7.24 -12.45 18.18
CA ALA A 192 -8.24 -12.12 19.19
C ALA A 192 -9.66 -12.53 18.78
N MET A 193 -10.13 -11.99 17.65
CA MET A 193 -11.51 -12.16 17.18
C MET A 193 -11.72 -13.55 16.57
N GLY A 194 -10.75 -14.08 15.83
CA GLY A 194 -10.83 -15.40 15.22
C GLY A 194 -10.89 -16.53 16.26
N THR A 195 -10.10 -16.43 17.34
CA THR A 195 -10.22 -17.41 18.45
C THR A 195 -11.49 -17.20 19.26
N PHE A 196 -11.94 -15.96 19.47
CA PHE A 196 -13.25 -15.69 20.06
C PHE A 196 -14.38 -16.35 19.23
N ILE A 197 -14.37 -16.20 17.91
CA ILE A 197 -15.32 -16.88 17.01
C ILE A 197 -15.20 -18.39 17.19
N SER A 198 -13.99 -18.95 17.13
CA SER A 198 -13.77 -20.40 17.32
C SER A 198 -14.32 -20.91 18.65
N LEU A 199 -14.16 -20.17 19.75
CA LEU A 199 -14.70 -20.50 21.06
C LEU A 199 -16.24 -20.54 21.10
N ASN A 200 -16.94 -19.85 20.20
CA ASN A 200 -18.40 -19.89 20.11
C ASN A 200 -18.92 -21.10 19.33
N PHE A 201 -18.08 -21.73 18.49
CA PHE A 201 -18.49 -22.83 17.62
C PHE A 201 -17.86 -24.19 18.00
N THR A 202 -16.90 -24.21 18.91
CA THR A 202 -16.20 -25.44 19.32
C THR A 202 -16.73 -25.93 20.66
N GLU A 203 -16.98 -27.23 20.76
CA GLU A 203 -17.31 -27.84 22.05
C GLU A 203 -16.16 -27.68 23.05
N LYS A 204 -16.52 -27.49 24.32
CA LYS A 204 -15.55 -27.30 25.40
C LYS A 204 -14.65 -28.53 25.52
N ASN A 205 -13.34 -28.31 25.42
CA ASN A 205 -12.34 -29.37 25.56
C ASN A 205 -11.05 -28.80 26.17
N THR A 206 -9.98 -29.60 26.20
CA THR A 206 -8.67 -29.17 26.70
C THR A 206 -8.07 -27.99 25.92
N ASN A 207 -8.45 -27.80 24.66
CA ASN A 207 -8.00 -26.68 23.83
C ASN A 207 -8.67 -25.34 24.19
N THR A 208 -9.78 -25.33 24.93
CA THR A 208 -10.47 -24.09 25.32
C THR A 208 -9.55 -23.12 26.08
N LYS A 209 -8.75 -23.62 27.03
CA LYS A 209 -7.77 -22.78 27.76
C LYS A 209 -6.68 -22.21 26.83
N ARG A 210 -6.23 -23.01 25.87
CA ARG A 210 -5.23 -22.58 24.87
C ARG A 210 -5.78 -21.50 23.96
N LEU A 211 -7.02 -21.64 23.49
CA LEU A 211 -7.70 -20.63 22.67
C LEU A 211 -7.91 -19.31 23.44
N ILE A 212 -8.26 -19.37 24.73
CA ILE A 212 -8.32 -18.19 25.60
C ILE A 212 -6.97 -17.48 25.69
N MET A 213 -5.87 -18.24 25.83
CA MET A 213 -4.53 -17.68 25.86
C MET A 213 -4.16 -16.97 24.54
N ILE A 214 -4.43 -17.62 23.39
CA ILE A 214 -4.20 -17.03 22.06
C ILE A 214 -5.06 -15.77 21.86
N SER A 215 -6.31 -15.79 22.32
CA SER A 215 -7.20 -14.63 22.28
C SER A 215 -6.59 -13.43 23.01
N TRP A 216 -6.07 -13.63 24.22
CA TRP A 216 -5.38 -12.59 24.97
C TRP A 216 -4.09 -12.12 24.31
N THR A 217 -3.29 -13.02 23.74
CA THR A 217 -2.11 -12.64 22.95
C THR A 217 -2.51 -11.71 21.79
N GLY A 218 -3.59 -12.03 21.08
CA GLY A 218 -4.11 -11.19 20.01
C GLY A 218 -4.59 -9.81 20.50
N ILE A 219 -5.29 -9.76 21.63
CA ILE A 219 -5.75 -8.50 22.24
C ILE A 219 -4.56 -7.63 22.62
N ILE A 220 -3.57 -8.20 23.32
CA ILE A 220 -2.37 -7.46 23.74
C ILE A 220 -1.64 -6.91 22.51
N LEU A 221 -1.43 -7.73 21.48
CA LEU A 221 -0.77 -7.29 20.24
C LEU A 221 -1.55 -6.14 19.57
N THR A 222 -2.88 -6.28 19.47
CA THR A 222 -3.75 -5.23 18.92
C THR A 222 -3.65 -3.94 19.72
N THR A 223 -3.68 -4.01 21.06
CA THR A 223 -3.61 -2.85 21.94
C THR A 223 -2.27 -2.14 21.84
N ILE A 224 -1.15 -2.88 21.79
CA ILE A 224 0.18 -2.26 21.66
C ILE A 224 0.31 -1.55 20.31
N MET A 225 0.00 -2.22 19.20
CA MET A 225 0.11 -1.63 17.86
C MET A 225 -0.82 -0.42 17.69
N TRP A 226 -2.05 -0.52 18.22
CA TRP A 226 -2.98 0.61 18.23
C TRP A 226 -2.47 1.78 19.09
N GLY A 227 -1.87 1.50 20.25
CA GLY A 227 -1.28 2.53 21.11
C GLY A 227 -0.15 3.30 20.43
N LEU A 228 0.73 2.62 19.69
CA LEU A 228 1.79 3.26 18.90
C LEU A 228 1.22 4.22 17.86
N HIS A 229 0.19 3.80 17.13
CA HIS A 229 -0.49 4.63 16.14
C HIS A 229 -1.21 5.83 16.79
N TYR A 230 -1.92 5.61 17.90
CA TYR A 230 -2.66 6.67 18.61
C TYR A 230 -1.76 7.81 19.11
N ILE A 231 -0.53 7.49 19.57
CA ILE A 231 0.43 8.50 20.06
C ILE A 231 0.82 9.50 18.96
N GLN A 232 0.74 9.12 17.68
CA GLN A 232 1.06 10.02 16.56
C GLN A 232 0.00 11.13 16.40
N ASN A 233 -1.25 10.90 16.82
CA ASN A 233 -2.34 11.89 16.75
C ASN A 233 -3.40 11.69 17.87
N PRO A 234 -3.08 12.04 19.12
CA PRO A 234 -3.96 11.77 20.26
C PRO A 234 -5.25 12.63 20.28
N LEU A 235 -5.27 13.74 19.53
CA LEU A 235 -6.43 14.63 19.45
C LEU A 235 -7.53 14.13 18.52
N ASN A 236 -7.30 13.04 17.78
CA ASN A 236 -8.29 12.46 16.89
C ASN A 236 -9.50 11.91 17.70
N ILE A 237 -10.66 12.53 17.53
CA ILE A 237 -11.91 12.19 18.23
C ILE A 237 -12.30 10.73 17.97
N LEU A 238 -12.19 10.26 16.73
CA LEU A 238 -12.56 8.91 16.34
C LEU A 238 -11.62 7.88 16.97
N ALA A 239 -10.33 8.21 17.08
CA ALA A 239 -9.35 7.40 17.80
C ALA A 239 -9.63 7.32 19.31
N ASN A 240 -10.12 8.40 19.91
CA ASN A 240 -10.55 8.38 21.32
C ASN A 240 -11.77 7.47 21.54
N ILE A 241 -12.74 7.48 20.62
CA ILE A 241 -13.87 6.54 20.66
C ILE A 241 -13.38 5.09 20.54
N GLN A 242 -12.43 4.83 19.64
CA GLN A 242 -11.82 3.52 19.44
C GLN A 242 -11.13 2.99 20.72
N ASN A 243 -10.46 3.85 21.48
CA ASN A 243 -9.87 3.50 22.79
C ASN A 243 -10.93 3.01 23.78
N ILE A 244 -12.06 3.72 23.88
CA ILE A 244 -13.18 3.35 24.77
C ILE A 244 -13.74 1.99 24.37
N ILE A 245 -13.95 1.76 23.07
CA ILE A 245 -14.43 0.48 22.53
C ILE A 245 -13.45 -0.64 22.84
N LEU A 246 -12.14 -0.42 22.67
CA LEU A 246 -11.11 -1.40 22.99
C LEU A 246 -11.12 -1.79 24.48
N LEU A 247 -11.28 -0.82 25.39
CA LEU A 247 -11.43 -1.08 26.82
C LEU A 247 -12.67 -1.94 27.12
N VAL A 248 -13.80 -1.64 26.46
CA VAL A 248 -15.02 -2.45 26.60
C VAL A 248 -14.78 -3.88 26.07
N ILE A 249 -14.10 -4.04 24.94
CA ILE A 249 -13.73 -5.36 24.39
C ILE A 249 -12.88 -6.14 25.39
N ILE A 250 -11.89 -5.51 26.03
CA ILE A 250 -11.02 -6.14 27.03
C ILE A 250 -11.86 -6.65 28.22
N ILE A 251 -12.74 -5.81 28.75
CA ILE A 251 -13.61 -6.16 29.89
C ILE A 251 -14.59 -7.28 29.52
N LEU A 252 -15.24 -7.18 28.36
CA LEU A 252 -16.17 -8.19 27.87
C LEU A 252 -15.47 -9.51 27.55
N THR A 253 -14.25 -9.47 27.02
CA THR A 253 -13.45 -10.66 26.76
C THR A 253 -13.06 -11.37 28.05
N TRP A 254 -12.64 -10.62 29.07
CA TRP A 254 -12.39 -11.18 30.39
C TRP A 254 -13.62 -11.87 30.98
N LYS A 255 -14.79 -11.20 30.91
CA LYS A 255 -16.06 -11.76 31.37
C LYS A 255 -16.46 -13.01 30.56
N PHE A 256 -16.33 -12.97 29.23
CA PHE A 256 -16.62 -14.09 28.34
C PHE A 256 -15.73 -15.30 28.66
N ASN A 257 -14.41 -15.08 28.78
CA ASN A 257 -13.41 -16.12 29.05
C ASN A 257 -13.63 -16.78 30.41
N LYS A 258 -14.08 -16.05 31.42
CA LYS A 258 -14.47 -16.65 32.71
C LYS A 258 -15.71 -17.53 32.57
N GLN A 259 -16.74 -17.05 31.88
CA GLN A 259 -18.02 -17.75 31.77
C GLN A 259 -17.96 -18.98 30.86
N ILE A 260 -17.26 -18.90 29.71
CA ILE A 260 -17.17 -19.99 28.73
C ILE A 260 -16.52 -21.27 29.30
N LEU A 261 -15.71 -21.13 30.35
CA LEU A 261 -15.16 -22.27 31.09
C LEU A 261 -16.22 -23.02 31.90
N GLU A 262 -17.35 -22.41 32.24
CA GLU A 262 -18.45 -23.03 32.97
C GLU A 262 -19.61 -23.39 32.03
N LYS A 263 -20.11 -22.39 31.29
CA LYS A 263 -21.26 -22.50 30.37
C LYS A 263 -21.17 -21.47 29.26
N HIS A 264 -21.75 -21.75 28.11
CA HIS A 264 -21.71 -20.81 26.97
C HIS A 264 -22.48 -19.50 27.26
N PRO A 265 -21.80 -18.34 27.35
CA PRO A 265 -22.43 -17.08 27.72
C PRO A 265 -23.02 -16.35 26.50
N LYS A 266 -24.23 -16.76 26.09
CA LYS A 266 -24.89 -16.25 24.87
C LYS A 266 -24.97 -14.71 24.79
N TRP A 267 -25.30 -14.05 25.90
CA TRP A 267 -25.43 -12.58 25.92
C TRP A 267 -24.08 -11.87 25.80
N THR A 268 -23.11 -12.24 26.63
CA THR A 268 -21.76 -11.65 26.59
C THR A 268 -21.08 -11.90 25.25
N SER A 269 -21.28 -13.08 24.65
CA SER A 269 -20.84 -13.39 23.28
C SER A 269 -21.41 -12.40 22.25
N ARG A 270 -22.74 -12.24 22.21
CA ARG A 270 -23.38 -11.33 21.23
C ARG A 270 -22.92 -9.90 21.40
N THR A 271 -22.84 -9.41 22.64
CA THR A 271 -22.36 -8.05 22.93
C THR A 271 -20.90 -7.89 22.50
N LEU A 272 -20.03 -8.83 22.85
CA LEU A 272 -18.62 -8.80 22.47
C LEU A 272 -18.44 -8.82 20.94
N MET A 273 -19.23 -9.61 20.22
CA MET A 273 -19.24 -9.61 18.76
C MET A 273 -19.58 -8.24 18.18
N ILE A 274 -20.61 -7.57 18.71
CA ILE A 274 -21.01 -6.23 18.26
C ILE A 274 -19.86 -5.25 18.48
N PHE A 275 -19.22 -5.24 19.66
CA PHE A 275 -18.10 -4.35 19.93
C PHE A 275 -16.89 -4.62 19.02
N TRP A 276 -16.59 -5.88 18.72
CA TRP A 276 -15.56 -6.23 17.73
C TRP A 276 -15.88 -5.71 16.32
N LEU A 277 -17.14 -5.82 15.89
CA LEU A 277 -17.57 -5.28 14.59
C LEU A 277 -17.48 -3.76 14.53
N ILE A 278 -17.89 -3.07 15.60
CA ILE A 278 -17.76 -1.59 15.69
C ILE A 278 -16.27 -1.21 15.67
N PHE A 279 -15.42 -1.91 16.44
CA PHE A 279 -13.98 -1.68 16.45
C PHE A 279 -13.36 -1.85 15.06
N LEU A 280 -13.76 -2.87 14.30
CA LEU A 280 -13.31 -3.08 12.92
C LEU A 280 -13.77 -1.96 11.99
N LEU A 281 -15.04 -1.57 12.06
CA LEU A 281 -15.60 -0.51 11.21
C LEU A 281 -14.89 0.83 11.44
N LEU A 282 -14.73 1.22 12.70
CA LEU A 282 -13.99 2.43 13.07
C LEU A 282 -12.53 2.35 12.64
N ARG A 283 -11.92 1.15 12.66
CA ARG A 283 -10.52 1.02 12.23
C ARG A 283 -10.33 1.22 10.73
N VAL A 284 -11.31 0.89 9.89
CA VAL A 284 -11.21 1.17 8.45
C VAL A 284 -11.23 2.68 8.18
N THR A 285 -11.76 3.48 9.10
CA THR A 285 -11.94 4.93 8.95
C THR A 285 -10.88 5.80 9.63
N ILE A 286 -9.96 5.20 10.39
CA ILE A 286 -8.88 5.88 11.13
C ILE A 286 -7.55 5.29 10.66
#